data_AF-A0A0D2JJK4-F1
#
_entry.id   AF-A0A0D2JJK4-F1
#
_cell.length_a   1.000
_cell.length_b   1.000
_cell.length_c   1.000
_cell.angle_alpha   90.00
_cell.angle_beta   90.00
_cell.angle_gamma   90.00
#
_symmetry.space_group_name_H-M   'P 1'
#
loop_
_entity.id
_entity.type
_entity.pdbx_description
1 polymer ?
#
loop_
_entity_poly.entity_id
_entity_poly.type
_entity_poly.pdbx_seq_one_letter_code
_entity_poly.pdbx_strand_id
1 'polypeptide(L)'
;MLLQPQWAKEEARQQKPQPPQQQHTPQQQLQPQQQQPQQQQPPQPQRPTARAAPARLPSGQSPAPTLTPAAAPGWDEVPPHMHSLERCCAAHQRADHSPSSSSGSPLEAELFALDPAAAAALLLHWAPQSRPFQAEQLARARPLVAALLPALRRGAVEFGRQQLADVAWGLSHFDAVRFSALHGASAAAVARYGQHVDDQQQQQQQQQQQEEEQVQQQQQHGDHWSAEFCEAMQVPFRVLPCALQDLRLPDFLEELGPALRRDVIYLDGGARAVEEARLTGWQSDIGATFKYSGKEMAPLAGGLTPHVAAVRDRLLLLTGQHYDSVLVNLYEDGKCGMRYHVDPLYDAWTPNTAVVSLGATRQFVFRDAADHACRWSYPVSNGDVVEMFGDCQERLQHCIKVERRARDAGPRISLVFKQRIRHADGSYAGM
;
A
#
# COMPACT_ATOMS: atom_id res chain seq x y z
N MET A 1 -0.14 -36.96 -9.02
CA MET A 1 -1.16 -36.59 -10.03
C MET A 1 -2.42 -36.22 -9.26
N LEU A 2 -2.57 -34.94 -8.92
CA LEU A 2 -3.74 -34.40 -8.23
C LEU A 2 -4.10 -33.09 -8.94
N LEU A 3 -5.34 -33.02 -9.40
CA LEU A 3 -5.85 -32.01 -10.32
C LEU A 3 -5.85 -30.62 -9.68
N GLN A 4 -5.37 -29.63 -10.43
CA GLN A 4 -5.65 -28.23 -10.15
C GLN A 4 -7.12 -27.92 -10.47
N PRO A 5 -7.83 -27.10 -9.69
CA PRO A 5 -9.20 -26.72 -10.00
C PRO A 5 -9.28 -25.81 -11.24
N GLN A 6 -10.21 -26.11 -12.15
CA GLN A 6 -10.39 -25.43 -13.45
C GLN A 6 -10.94 -23.99 -13.38
N TRP A 7 -11.25 -23.45 -12.20
CA TRP A 7 -11.88 -22.12 -12.07
C TRP A 7 -10.94 -20.93 -12.43
N ALA A 8 -9.63 -21.13 -12.46
CA ALA A 8 -8.65 -20.06 -12.68
C ALA A 8 -8.57 -19.54 -14.14
N LYS A 9 -9.33 -20.11 -15.10
CA LYS A 9 -9.22 -19.78 -16.53
C LYS A 9 -10.44 -19.06 -17.12
N GLU A 10 -11.58 -18.97 -16.43
CA GLU A 10 -12.84 -18.49 -17.04
C GLU A 10 -13.20 -17.03 -16.72
N GLU A 11 -12.64 -16.39 -15.68
CA GLU A 11 -12.89 -14.96 -15.37
C GLU A 11 -12.28 -13.98 -16.41
N ALA A 12 -11.31 -14.41 -17.23
CA ALA A 12 -10.64 -13.54 -18.21
C ALA A 12 -11.41 -13.32 -19.53
N ARG A 13 -12.54 -14.00 -19.76
CA ARG A 13 -13.26 -13.95 -21.05
C ARG A 13 -14.43 -12.96 -21.13
N GLN A 14 -14.85 -12.32 -20.05
CA GLN A 14 -16.17 -11.65 -20.02
C GLN A 14 -16.19 -10.14 -19.72
N GLN A 15 -15.06 -9.43 -19.81
CA GLN A 15 -15.04 -7.96 -19.71
C GLN A 15 -14.37 -7.30 -20.91
N LYS A 16 -14.91 -7.54 -22.12
CA LYS A 16 -14.73 -6.62 -23.25
C LYS A 16 -15.83 -5.55 -23.19
N PRO A 17 -15.52 -4.26 -23.35
CA PRO A 17 -16.53 -3.21 -23.38
C PRO A 17 -17.42 -3.36 -24.62
N GLN A 18 -18.74 -3.21 -24.44
CA GLN A 18 -19.70 -3.12 -25.54
C GLN A 18 -19.55 -1.78 -26.27
N PRO A 19 -19.73 -1.73 -27.61
CA PRO A 19 -19.79 -0.46 -28.34
C PRO A 19 -21.10 0.29 -28.03
N PRO A 20 -21.11 1.63 -28.13
CA PRO A 20 -22.26 2.44 -27.72
C PRO A 20 -23.48 2.24 -28.63
N GLN A 21 -24.66 2.20 -28.00
CA GLN A 21 -25.97 2.08 -28.64
C GLN A 21 -26.30 3.31 -29.49
N GLN A 22 -26.67 3.08 -30.75
CA GLN A 22 -27.19 4.11 -31.66
C GLN A 22 -28.68 4.35 -31.42
N GLN A 23 -29.06 5.64 -31.44
CA GLN A 23 -30.44 6.12 -31.29
C GLN A 23 -31.32 5.77 -32.50
N HIS A 24 -32.60 5.50 -32.24
CA HIS A 24 -33.63 5.13 -33.23
C HIS A 24 -34.19 6.32 -34.03
N THR A 25 -34.46 6.12 -35.32
CA THR A 25 -35.63 6.65 -36.08
C THR A 25 -35.84 5.82 -37.38
N PRO A 26 -36.99 5.86 -38.10
CA PRO A 26 -37.82 4.66 -38.27
C PRO A 26 -38.05 4.17 -39.73
N GLN A 27 -38.37 2.86 -39.81
CA GLN A 27 -39.18 2.11 -40.79
C GLN A 27 -39.15 2.45 -42.29
N GLN A 28 -38.80 1.44 -43.10
CA GLN A 28 -39.58 1.07 -44.30
C GLN A 28 -39.51 -0.44 -44.57
N GLN A 29 -40.61 -0.99 -45.09
CA GLN A 29 -40.99 -2.41 -45.15
C GLN A 29 -40.51 -3.15 -46.43
N LEU A 30 -40.09 -4.40 -46.23
CA LEU A 30 -40.35 -5.67 -46.97
C LEU A 30 -40.42 -5.69 -48.51
N GLN A 31 -39.59 -6.53 -49.17
CA GLN A 31 -39.95 -7.81 -49.86
C GLN A 31 -38.81 -8.39 -50.77
N PRO A 32 -38.87 -9.68 -51.23
CA PRO A 32 -37.70 -10.61 -51.25
C PRO A 32 -37.25 -11.18 -52.63
N GLN A 33 -36.22 -12.04 -52.57
CA GLN A 33 -35.71 -13.08 -53.51
C GLN A 33 -34.98 -12.67 -54.80
N GLN A 34 -33.76 -13.21 -55.02
CA GLN A 34 -33.47 -14.21 -56.08
C GLN A 34 -31.98 -14.67 -56.12
N GLN A 35 -31.77 -15.84 -56.72
CA GLN A 35 -30.61 -16.74 -56.67
C GLN A 35 -29.53 -16.45 -57.73
N GLN A 36 -28.25 -16.63 -57.34
CA GLN A 36 -27.08 -17.26 -58.04
C GLN A 36 -26.63 -16.78 -59.45
N PRO A 37 -25.34 -16.93 -59.89
CA PRO A 37 -24.46 -18.10 -59.65
C PRO A 37 -22.94 -17.88 -59.40
N GLN A 38 -22.30 -18.98 -59.00
CA GLN A 38 -20.86 -19.22 -58.84
C GLN A 38 -20.14 -19.45 -60.18
N GLN A 39 -18.82 -19.18 -60.20
CA GLN A 39 -17.67 -19.97 -60.72
C GLN A 39 -16.56 -18.99 -61.17
N GLN A 40 -15.25 -19.17 -60.94
CA GLN A 40 -14.34 -20.31 -60.78
C GLN A 40 -12.97 -19.79 -60.26
N GLN A 41 -12.20 -20.57 -59.49
CA GLN A 41 -10.86 -21.05 -59.89
C GLN A 41 -10.19 -21.97 -58.81
N PRO A 42 -9.35 -22.95 -59.22
CA PRO A 42 -8.74 -24.01 -58.36
C PRO A 42 -7.20 -23.82 -58.20
N PRO A 43 -6.40 -24.82 -57.78
CA PRO A 43 -6.42 -25.68 -56.57
C PRO A 43 -5.09 -25.59 -55.76
N GLN A 44 -5.01 -26.23 -54.59
CA GLN A 44 -3.72 -26.65 -53.99
C GLN A 44 -3.72 -28.15 -53.64
N PRO A 45 -2.60 -28.86 -53.86
CA PRO A 45 -2.52 -30.32 -53.74
C PRO A 45 -2.21 -30.83 -52.32
N GLN A 46 -2.47 -32.12 -52.16
CA GLN A 46 -2.59 -32.90 -50.93
C GLN A 46 -1.24 -33.33 -50.31
N ARG A 47 -1.28 -33.60 -48.99
CA ARG A 47 -0.24 -34.29 -48.21
C ARG A 47 -0.01 -35.74 -48.67
N PRO A 48 1.21 -36.28 -48.45
CA PRO A 48 1.40 -37.70 -48.22
C PRO A 48 1.71 -38.07 -46.76
N THR A 49 1.25 -39.28 -46.47
CA THR A 49 1.28 -40.17 -45.31
C THR A 49 2.63 -40.42 -44.58
N ALA A 50 2.54 -40.40 -43.25
CA ALA A 50 3.06 -41.34 -42.23
C ALA A 50 4.33 -42.19 -42.48
N ARG A 51 5.28 -42.15 -41.52
CA ARG A 51 5.64 -43.30 -40.65
C ARG A 51 6.68 -42.96 -39.56
N ALA A 52 6.40 -43.49 -38.37
CA ALA A 52 7.29 -44.06 -37.34
C ALA A 52 8.46 -43.25 -36.70
N ALA A 53 8.36 -43.15 -35.36
CA ALA A 53 9.40 -42.86 -34.36
C ALA A 53 10.53 -43.94 -34.35
N PRO A 54 11.66 -43.83 -33.59
CA PRO A 54 11.85 -43.02 -32.38
C PRO A 54 13.26 -42.41 -32.13
N ALA A 55 13.33 -41.67 -31.02
CA ALA A 55 14.48 -41.49 -30.11
C ALA A 55 15.31 -40.19 -30.18
N ARG A 56 15.40 -39.60 -28.99
CA ARG A 56 16.38 -38.62 -28.45
C ARG A 56 16.31 -37.19 -28.99
N LEU A 57 15.60 -36.35 -28.23
CA LEU A 57 15.79 -34.89 -28.21
C LEU A 57 17.00 -34.54 -27.32
N PRO A 58 18.02 -33.82 -27.82
CA PRO A 58 18.89 -33.03 -26.97
C PRO A 58 18.25 -31.66 -26.71
N SER A 59 18.15 -31.33 -25.42
CA SER A 59 18.39 -30.00 -24.83
C SER A 59 18.29 -28.79 -25.76
N GLY A 60 17.19 -28.05 -25.63
CA GLY A 60 17.01 -26.70 -26.15
C GLY A 60 15.94 -25.99 -25.34
N GLN A 61 16.26 -25.62 -24.10
CA GLN A 61 15.43 -24.73 -23.30
C GLN A 61 15.53 -23.31 -23.89
N SER A 62 14.46 -22.83 -24.52
CA SER A 62 14.20 -21.39 -24.58
C SER A 62 13.45 -21.01 -23.30
N PRO A 63 14.00 -20.13 -22.44
CA PRO A 63 13.33 -19.77 -21.20
C PRO A 63 12.12 -18.87 -21.48
N ALA A 64 11.08 -19.07 -20.66
CA ALA A 64 10.01 -18.10 -20.46
C ALA A 64 10.61 -16.73 -20.08
N PRO A 65 9.93 -15.60 -20.35
CA PRO A 65 10.43 -14.30 -19.90
C PRO A 65 10.45 -14.28 -18.37
N THR A 66 11.62 -14.54 -17.80
CA THR A 66 11.97 -14.13 -16.46
C THR A 66 11.96 -12.62 -16.51
N LEU A 67 10.98 -11.99 -15.86
CA LEU A 67 11.08 -10.58 -15.52
C LEU A 67 12.17 -10.45 -14.47
N THR A 68 13.41 -10.36 -14.93
CA THR A 68 14.49 -9.77 -14.15
C THR A 68 14.11 -8.29 -13.95
N PRO A 69 14.18 -7.75 -12.71
CA PRO A 69 14.23 -6.31 -12.54
C PRO A 69 15.37 -5.80 -13.44
N ALA A 70 15.17 -4.67 -14.12
CA ALA A 70 16.28 -3.96 -14.75
C ALA A 70 17.43 -3.91 -13.72
N ALA A 71 18.64 -4.32 -14.13
CA ALA A 71 19.76 -4.47 -13.23
C ALA A 71 19.95 -3.16 -12.43
N ALA A 72 19.66 -3.21 -11.14
CA ALA A 72 20.13 -2.19 -10.22
C ALA A 72 21.66 -2.17 -10.32
N PRO A 73 22.32 -1.01 -10.33
CA PRO A 73 23.77 -0.93 -10.35
C PRO A 73 24.37 -1.67 -9.16
N GLY A 74 25.59 -2.18 -9.36
CA GLY A 74 26.27 -3.00 -8.38
C GLY A 74 26.51 -2.21 -7.11
N TRP A 75 25.90 -2.66 -6.02
CA TRP A 75 26.25 -2.24 -4.65
C TRP A 75 27.75 -2.32 -4.35
N ASP A 76 28.48 -3.13 -5.13
CA ASP A 76 29.93 -3.30 -5.12
C ASP A 76 30.72 -2.03 -5.52
N GLU A 77 30.10 -1.06 -6.20
CA GLU A 77 30.73 0.21 -6.61
C GLU A 77 30.72 1.27 -5.49
N VAL A 78 29.86 1.11 -4.48
CA VAL A 78 29.79 2.03 -3.34
C VAL A 78 30.89 1.67 -2.34
N PRO A 79 31.76 2.61 -1.92
CA PRO A 79 32.78 2.32 -0.93
C PRO A 79 32.22 1.72 0.37
N PRO A 80 32.85 0.69 0.96
CA PRO A 80 32.31 0.00 2.15
C PRO A 80 32.03 0.91 3.35
N HIS A 81 32.78 2.02 3.47
CA HIS A 81 32.58 2.99 4.54
C HIS A 81 31.24 3.73 4.43
N MET A 82 30.65 3.80 3.24
CA MET A 82 29.32 4.39 3.00
C MET A 82 28.17 3.40 3.23
N HIS A 83 28.41 2.09 3.30
CA HIS A 83 27.33 1.12 3.48
C HIS A 83 26.60 1.20 4.84
N SER A 84 26.91 2.13 5.75
CA SER A 84 26.15 2.25 7.00
C SER A 84 26.01 3.71 7.38
N LEU A 85 24.78 4.11 7.70
CA LEU A 85 24.47 5.47 8.09
C LEU A 85 25.21 5.88 9.37
N GLU A 86 25.41 4.96 10.32
CA GLU A 86 26.19 5.24 11.53
C GLU A 86 27.67 5.53 11.22
N ARG A 87 28.26 4.77 10.28
CA ARG A 87 29.63 5.03 9.81
C ARG A 87 29.74 6.35 9.09
N CYS A 88 28.76 6.69 8.26
CA CYS A 88 28.68 7.98 7.59
C CYS A 88 28.55 9.13 8.60
N CYS A 89 27.65 9.01 9.57
CA CYS A 89 27.48 9.98 10.66
C CYS A 89 28.78 10.18 11.47
N ALA A 90 29.57 9.12 11.71
CA ALA A 90 30.85 9.21 12.42
C ALA A 90 31.99 9.78 11.54
N ALA A 91 31.97 9.52 10.22
CA ALA A 91 32.91 10.10 9.29
C ALA A 91 32.65 11.60 9.07
N HIS A 92 31.39 11.99 8.90
CA HIS A 92 30.93 13.36 8.75
C HIS A 92 31.37 14.25 9.93
N GLN A 93 31.15 13.80 11.17
CA GLN A 93 31.59 14.51 12.36
C GLN A 93 33.11 14.71 12.46
N ARG A 94 33.90 13.71 12.03
CA ARG A 94 35.35 13.83 12.02
C ARG A 94 35.83 14.88 11.01
N ALA A 95 35.10 15.07 9.91
CA ALA A 95 35.40 16.09 8.93
C ALA A 95 35.08 17.50 9.46
N ASP A 96 33.97 17.68 10.17
CA ASP A 96 33.56 18.98 10.74
C ASP A 96 34.49 19.52 11.83
N HIS A 97 35.20 18.63 12.53
CA HIS A 97 36.20 19.02 13.53
C HIS A 97 37.57 19.41 12.93
N SER A 98 37.71 19.41 11.60
CA SER A 98 38.92 19.84 10.91
C SER A 98 38.84 21.33 10.56
N PRO A 99 39.77 22.19 11.03
CA PRO A 99 39.62 23.65 11.02
C PRO A 99 39.74 24.35 9.65
N SER A 100 39.62 23.64 8.53
CA SER A 100 39.87 24.21 7.20
C SER A 100 38.95 23.68 6.09
N SER A 101 37.69 24.11 6.05
CA SER A 101 36.98 24.44 4.80
C SER A 101 35.53 24.87 5.05
N SER A 102 35.13 25.99 4.46
CA SER A 102 33.75 26.51 4.41
C SER A 102 32.91 25.88 3.28
N SER A 103 33.32 24.73 2.76
CA SER A 103 32.60 23.91 1.78
C SER A 103 32.20 22.61 2.47
N GLY A 104 31.00 22.07 2.18
CA GLY A 104 30.44 20.88 2.83
C GLY A 104 31.41 19.70 2.94
N SER A 105 31.12 18.78 3.86
CA SER A 105 32.06 17.69 4.17
C SER A 105 32.41 16.87 2.91
N PRO A 106 33.64 16.36 2.74
CA PRO A 106 34.01 15.54 1.58
C PRO A 106 33.03 14.38 1.32
N LEU A 107 32.48 13.81 2.39
CA LEU A 107 31.47 12.76 2.33
C LEU A 107 30.16 13.21 1.66
N GLU A 108 29.67 14.42 1.95
CA GLU A 108 28.46 14.96 1.30
C GLU A 108 28.68 15.16 -0.20
N ALA A 109 29.87 15.64 -0.58
CA ALA A 109 30.23 15.81 -1.98
C ALA A 109 30.27 14.46 -2.72
N GLU A 110 30.80 13.41 -2.08
CA GLU A 110 30.78 12.05 -2.63
C GLU A 110 29.36 11.50 -2.76
N LEU A 111 28.50 11.67 -1.75
CA LEU A 111 27.09 11.24 -1.80
C LEU A 111 26.31 11.96 -2.91
N PHE A 112 26.56 13.27 -3.09
CA PHE A 112 25.98 14.05 -4.17
C PHE A 112 26.41 13.56 -5.56
N ALA A 113 27.66 13.10 -5.68
CA ALA A 113 28.28 12.68 -6.94
C ALA A 113 27.90 11.24 -7.35
N LEU A 114 27.26 10.46 -6.47
CA LEU A 114 26.75 9.12 -6.81
C LEU A 114 25.86 9.16 -8.05
N ASP A 115 25.91 8.08 -8.85
CA ASP A 115 24.88 7.86 -9.85
C ASP A 115 23.51 7.64 -9.15
N PRO A 116 22.40 7.90 -9.84
CA PRO A 116 21.09 7.87 -9.20
C PRO A 116 20.73 6.52 -8.59
N ALA A 117 21.14 5.42 -9.22
CA ALA A 117 20.70 4.10 -8.79
C ALA A 117 21.57 3.54 -7.63
N ALA A 118 22.85 3.93 -7.54
CA ALA A 118 23.64 3.75 -6.31
C ALA A 118 23.09 4.58 -5.15
N ALA A 119 22.68 5.83 -5.40
CA ALA A 119 22.05 6.67 -4.38
C ALA A 119 20.73 6.06 -3.87
N ALA A 120 19.90 5.52 -4.76
CA ALA A 120 18.67 4.82 -4.40
C ALA A 120 18.95 3.54 -3.59
N ALA A 121 19.94 2.73 -4.00
CA ALA A 121 20.34 1.55 -3.26
C ALA A 121 20.84 1.89 -1.84
N LEU A 122 21.63 2.96 -1.71
CA LEU A 122 22.15 3.44 -0.43
C LEU A 122 21.04 3.93 0.49
N LEU A 123 20.10 4.71 -0.05
CA LEU A 123 18.90 5.15 0.66
C LEU A 123 18.10 3.95 1.18
N LEU A 124 17.80 2.97 0.31
CA LEU A 124 17.04 1.77 0.66
C LEU A 124 17.76 0.89 1.67
N HIS A 125 19.09 0.91 1.67
CA HIS A 125 19.90 0.23 2.66
C HIS A 125 19.85 0.94 4.02
N TRP A 126 19.94 2.27 4.04
CA TRP A 126 19.95 3.08 5.26
C TRP A 126 18.58 3.25 5.88
N ALA A 127 17.51 3.32 5.08
CA ALA A 127 16.16 3.56 5.57
C ALA A 127 15.80 2.57 6.68
N PRO A 128 15.80 1.23 6.50
CA PRO A 128 15.50 0.30 7.58
C PRO A 128 16.40 0.42 8.82
N GLN A 129 17.62 0.95 8.66
CA GLN A 129 18.58 1.14 9.77
C GLN A 129 18.33 2.41 10.58
N SER A 130 17.49 3.36 10.13
CA SER A 130 17.25 4.59 10.87
C SER A 130 16.20 4.46 11.98
N ARG A 131 15.50 3.31 12.05
CA ARG A 131 14.54 2.95 13.11
C ARG A 131 14.99 3.16 14.57
N PRO A 132 16.25 2.88 14.98
CA PRO A 132 16.70 3.10 16.36
C PRO A 132 17.15 4.55 16.60
N PHE A 133 17.01 5.46 15.63
CA PHE A 133 17.59 6.80 15.74
C PHE A 133 16.74 7.66 16.68
N GLN A 134 17.40 8.25 17.67
CA GLN A 134 16.87 9.33 18.47
C GLN A 134 16.86 10.65 17.68
N ALA A 135 16.14 11.66 18.17
CA ALA A 135 16.04 12.97 17.52
C ALA A 135 17.41 13.57 17.17
N GLU A 136 18.39 13.46 18.08
CA GLU A 136 19.75 13.96 17.87
C GLU A 136 20.51 13.19 16.77
N GLN A 137 20.36 11.85 16.74
CA GLN A 137 20.98 11.01 15.71
C GLN A 137 20.37 11.29 14.34
N LEU A 138 19.05 11.50 14.27
CA LEU A 138 18.37 11.86 13.05
C LEU A 138 18.77 13.26 12.56
N ALA A 139 18.91 14.23 13.48
CA ALA A 139 19.40 15.56 13.15
C ALA A 139 20.80 15.51 12.53
N ARG A 140 21.67 14.61 13.01
CA ARG A 140 23.00 14.36 12.43
C ARG A 140 22.96 13.68 11.06
N ALA A 141 21.97 12.83 10.81
CA ALA A 141 21.81 12.13 9.54
C ALA A 141 21.20 13.02 8.45
N ARG A 142 20.45 14.05 8.83
CA ARG A 142 19.77 14.98 7.91
C ARG A 142 20.66 15.54 6.81
N PRO A 143 21.86 16.10 7.07
CA PRO A 143 22.72 16.60 5.99
C PRO A 143 23.17 15.50 5.03
N LEU A 144 23.42 14.28 5.53
CA LEU A 144 23.83 13.14 4.70
C LEU A 144 22.71 12.65 3.78
N VAL A 145 21.49 12.53 4.32
CA VAL A 145 20.30 12.17 3.52
C VAL A 145 19.97 13.29 2.53
N ALA A 146 20.13 14.56 2.93
CA ALA A 146 19.94 15.70 2.04
C ALA A 146 20.98 15.72 0.89
N ALA A 147 22.22 15.30 1.14
CA ALA A 147 23.26 15.19 0.12
C ALA A 147 22.94 14.12 -0.95
N LEU A 148 22.11 13.13 -0.64
CA LEU A 148 21.62 12.15 -1.63
C LEU A 148 20.52 12.71 -2.54
N LEU A 149 19.75 13.70 -2.08
CA LEU A 149 18.58 14.19 -2.83
C LEU A 149 18.92 14.64 -4.25
N PRO A 150 20.02 15.37 -4.52
CA PRO A 150 20.33 15.77 -5.88
C PRO A 150 20.62 14.58 -6.82
N ALA A 151 21.26 13.51 -6.33
CA ALA A 151 21.47 12.30 -7.11
C ALA A 151 20.13 11.59 -7.41
N LEU A 152 19.27 11.48 -6.40
CA LEU A 152 17.93 10.91 -6.54
C LEU A 152 17.04 11.72 -7.51
N ARG A 153 17.13 13.06 -7.46
CA ARG A 153 16.41 13.98 -8.36
C ARG A 153 16.86 13.83 -9.81
N ARG A 154 18.15 13.66 -10.07
CA ARG A 154 18.64 13.31 -11.42
C ARG A 154 18.00 12.00 -11.90
N GLY A 155 17.88 11.02 -11.01
CA GLY A 155 17.21 9.75 -11.29
C GLY A 155 15.71 9.83 -11.50
N ALA A 156 15.01 10.82 -10.93
CA ALA A 156 13.55 10.90 -11.00
C ALA A 156 13.00 10.95 -12.45
N VAL A 157 13.80 11.43 -13.41
CA VAL A 157 13.45 11.47 -14.84
C VAL A 157 13.63 10.12 -15.54
N GLU A 158 14.52 9.26 -15.01
CA GLU A 158 14.91 7.97 -15.60
C GLU A 158 14.27 6.76 -14.90
N PHE A 159 13.93 6.91 -13.62
CA PHE A 159 13.37 5.86 -12.81
C PHE A 159 12.00 5.42 -13.32
N GLY A 160 11.82 4.10 -13.38
CA GLY A 160 10.50 3.51 -13.53
C GLY A 160 9.64 3.75 -12.29
N ARG A 161 8.33 3.52 -12.43
CA ARG A 161 7.33 3.76 -11.37
C ARG A 161 7.65 3.07 -10.04
N GLN A 162 8.12 1.82 -10.09
CA GLN A 162 8.49 1.09 -8.87
C GLN A 162 9.74 1.69 -8.22
N GLN A 163 10.73 2.13 -9.00
CA GLN A 163 11.95 2.76 -8.46
C GLN A 163 11.63 4.12 -7.81
N LEU A 164 10.75 4.93 -8.43
CA LEU A 164 10.23 6.15 -7.81
C LEU A 164 9.53 5.84 -6.48
N ALA A 165 8.75 4.77 -6.43
CA ALA A 165 8.07 4.34 -5.22
C ALA A 165 9.03 3.87 -4.14
N ASP A 166 10.03 3.06 -4.49
CA ASP A 166 11.05 2.59 -3.56
C ASP A 166 11.81 3.77 -2.94
N VAL A 167 12.18 4.78 -3.75
CA VAL A 167 12.81 6.02 -3.25
C VAL A 167 11.86 6.79 -2.34
N ALA A 168 10.60 6.99 -2.75
CA ALA A 168 9.61 7.67 -1.94
C ALA A 168 9.45 7.01 -0.57
N TRP A 169 9.24 5.69 -0.54
CA TRP A 169 9.07 4.92 0.69
C TRP A 169 10.34 4.91 1.56
N GLY A 170 11.52 4.84 0.94
CA GLY A 170 12.80 4.96 1.63
C GLY A 170 12.94 6.30 2.36
N LEU A 171 12.59 7.41 1.70
CA LEU A 171 12.58 8.75 2.32
C LEU A 171 11.47 8.89 3.38
N SER A 172 10.28 8.35 3.11
CA SER A 172 9.16 8.35 4.06
C SER A 172 9.50 7.62 5.36
N HIS A 173 10.43 6.66 5.33
CA HIS A 173 10.91 6.03 6.55
C HIS A 173 11.60 7.04 7.48
N PHE A 174 12.46 7.91 6.95
CA PHE A 174 13.09 8.96 7.75
C PHE A 174 12.09 10.03 8.20
N ASP A 175 11.08 10.35 7.38
CA ASP A 175 9.95 11.20 7.79
C ASP A 175 9.22 10.57 9.00
N ALA A 176 8.99 9.25 8.97
CA ALA A 176 8.37 8.52 10.08
C ALA A 176 9.24 8.50 11.35
N VAL A 177 10.56 8.32 11.23
CA VAL A 177 11.47 8.40 12.39
C VAL A 177 11.46 9.79 13.01
N ARG A 178 11.49 10.86 12.19
CA ARG A 178 11.37 12.25 12.67
C ARG A 178 10.08 12.42 13.46
N PHE A 179 8.98 11.95 12.89
CA PHE A 179 7.68 12.01 13.51
C PHE A 179 7.68 11.27 14.87
N SER A 180 8.15 10.01 14.91
CA SER A 180 8.22 9.22 16.14
C SER A 180 9.15 9.84 17.19
N ALA A 181 10.25 10.48 16.80
CA ALA A 181 11.15 11.13 17.73
C ALA A 181 10.50 12.37 18.40
N LEU A 182 9.67 13.11 17.68
CA LEU A 182 8.95 14.27 18.19
C LEU A 182 7.74 13.87 19.06
N HIS A 183 7.05 12.78 18.71
CA HIS A 183 5.77 12.40 19.32
C HIS A 183 5.85 11.15 20.21
N GLY A 184 6.97 10.45 20.23
CA GLY A 184 7.19 9.23 21.02
C GLY A 184 7.17 9.46 22.53
N ALA A 185 7.52 10.68 22.99
CA ALA A 185 7.33 11.09 24.39
C ALA A 185 5.87 11.44 24.71
N SER A 186 5.07 11.78 23.70
CA SER A 186 3.65 12.17 23.83
C SER A 186 2.71 10.96 23.96
N ALA A 187 3.09 9.77 23.48
CA ALA A 187 2.27 8.56 23.60
C ALA A 187 1.98 8.18 25.07
N ALA A 188 2.91 8.45 25.99
CA ALA A 188 2.70 8.28 27.44
C ALA A 188 1.82 9.37 28.08
N ALA A 189 1.57 10.49 27.38
CA ALA A 189 0.63 11.53 27.79
C ALA A 189 -0.78 11.24 27.24
N VAL A 190 -0.89 10.71 26.01
CA VAL A 190 -2.17 10.26 25.42
C VAL A 190 -2.73 9.05 26.19
N ALA A 191 -1.87 8.11 26.61
CA ALA A 191 -2.29 6.98 27.46
C ALA A 191 -2.80 7.39 28.86
N ARG A 192 -2.55 8.62 29.33
CA ARG A 192 -3.03 9.13 30.63
C ARG A 192 -4.46 9.66 30.59
N TYR A 193 -5.09 9.76 29.41
CA TYR A 193 -6.40 10.39 29.25
C TYR A 193 -7.59 9.43 29.38
N GLY A 194 -7.34 8.12 29.56
CA GLY A 194 -8.36 7.08 29.65
C GLY A 194 -9.06 6.94 31.00
N GLN A 195 -9.29 8.02 31.76
CA GLN A 195 -10.08 7.96 33.00
C GLN A 195 -11.16 9.06 33.09
N HIS A 196 -12.41 8.56 33.12
CA HIS A 196 -13.70 9.18 33.50
C HIS A 196 -14.56 9.89 32.45
N VAL A 197 -15.81 9.42 32.39
CA VAL A 197 -17.00 9.87 31.63
C VAL A 197 -17.87 10.67 32.62
N ASP A 198 -18.28 11.93 32.38
CA ASP A 198 -19.55 12.27 31.70
C ASP A 198 -19.64 13.74 31.20
N ASP A 199 -18.51 14.41 30.91
CA ASP A 199 -18.45 15.72 30.20
C ASP A 199 -17.77 15.60 28.81
N GLN A 200 -17.64 14.37 28.31
CA GLN A 200 -16.66 13.98 27.28
C GLN A 200 -16.96 14.46 25.85
N GLN A 201 -18.22 14.63 25.42
CA GLN A 201 -18.48 14.87 23.99
C GLN A 201 -18.12 16.28 23.52
N GLN A 202 -18.34 17.32 24.33
CA GLN A 202 -17.96 18.69 23.97
C GLN A 202 -16.47 18.94 24.17
N GLN A 203 -15.87 18.36 25.21
CA GLN A 203 -14.41 18.42 25.40
C GLN A 203 -13.66 17.63 24.33
N GLN A 204 -14.11 16.42 23.95
CA GLN A 204 -13.52 15.68 22.84
C GLN A 204 -13.63 16.44 21.52
N GLN A 205 -14.76 17.08 21.22
CA GLN A 205 -14.89 17.87 19.98
C GLN A 205 -13.98 19.09 19.97
N GLN A 206 -13.87 19.84 21.07
CA GLN A 206 -12.95 20.98 21.15
C GLN A 206 -11.48 20.54 21.11
N GLN A 207 -11.16 19.41 21.72
CA GLN A 207 -9.80 18.88 21.76
C GLN A 207 -9.39 18.27 20.42
N GLN A 208 -10.30 17.55 19.74
CA GLN A 208 -10.11 17.10 18.35
C GLN A 208 -9.92 18.30 17.41
N GLN A 209 -10.73 19.36 17.54
CA GLN A 209 -10.56 20.57 16.71
C GLN A 209 -9.22 21.27 16.98
N GLN A 210 -8.80 21.38 18.23
CA GLN A 210 -7.50 21.97 18.58
C GLN A 210 -6.31 21.10 18.11
N GLU A 211 -6.44 19.78 18.18
CA GLU A 211 -5.44 18.84 17.66
C GLU A 211 -5.38 18.86 16.13
N GLU A 212 -6.54 18.89 15.45
CA GLU A 212 -6.65 19.05 14.00
C GLU A 212 -6.02 20.38 13.54
N GLU A 213 -6.27 21.49 14.25
CA GLU A 213 -5.65 22.79 13.97
C GLU A 213 -4.14 22.80 14.21
N GLN A 214 -3.64 22.17 15.28
CA GLN A 214 -2.20 22.05 15.55
C GLN A 214 -1.49 21.16 14.52
N VAL A 215 -2.11 20.05 14.13
CA VAL A 215 -1.59 19.15 13.10
C VAL A 215 -1.61 19.84 11.73
N GLN A 216 -2.67 20.58 11.39
CA GLN A 216 -2.71 21.38 10.16
C GLN A 216 -1.63 22.47 10.14
N GLN A 217 -1.40 23.18 11.24
CA GLN A 217 -0.34 24.19 11.33
C GLN A 217 1.07 23.58 11.23
N GLN A 218 1.30 22.38 11.77
CA GLN A 218 2.59 21.67 11.61
C GLN A 218 2.78 21.07 10.21
N GLN A 219 1.72 20.58 9.57
CA GLN A 219 1.76 20.09 8.19
C GLN A 219 2.01 21.22 7.17
N GLN A 220 1.59 22.45 7.47
CA GLN A 220 1.85 23.61 6.64
C GLN A 220 3.29 24.16 6.77
N HIS A 221 4.13 23.62 7.68
CA HIS A 221 5.52 24.04 7.87
C HIS A 221 6.53 22.87 7.74
N GLY A 222 6.87 22.50 6.50
CA GLY A 222 8.26 22.18 6.12
C GLY A 222 8.64 20.71 5.83
N ASP A 223 8.78 20.42 4.54
CA ASP A 223 9.68 19.43 3.91
C ASP A 223 9.67 18.01 4.47
N HIS A 224 8.67 17.22 4.08
CA HIS A 224 8.82 15.76 4.03
C HIS A 224 9.82 15.44 2.91
N TRP A 225 10.85 14.64 3.21
CA TRP A 225 11.82 14.27 2.17
C TRP A 225 11.16 13.52 1.02
N SER A 226 10.12 12.74 1.34
CA SER A 226 9.41 11.92 0.36
C SER A 226 8.46 12.70 -0.57
N ALA A 227 8.12 13.96 -0.26
CA ALA A 227 7.03 14.68 -0.93
C ALA A 227 7.21 14.76 -2.46
N GLU A 228 8.38 15.19 -2.93
CA GLU A 228 8.70 15.33 -4.36
C GLU A 228 8.58 13.99 -5.11
N PHE A 229 9.01 12.89 -4.49
CA PHE A 229 8.94 11.56 -5.10
C PHE A 229 7.52 10.98 -5.06
N CYS A 230 6.77 11.25 -4.00
CA CYS A 230 5.34 10.93 -3.93
C CYS A 230 4.55 11.65 -5.03
N GLU A 231 4.84 12.94 -5.26
CA GLU A 231 4.24 13.72 -6.35
C GLU A 231 4.64 13.15 -7.71
N ALA A 232 5.92 12.83 -7.92
CA ALA A 232 6.43 12.24 -9.15
C ALA A 232 5.79 10.87 -9.48
N MET A 233 5.41 10.07 -8.47
CA MET A 233 4.66 8.84 -8.70
C MET A 233 3.26 9.09 -9.28
N GLN A 234 2.66 10.26 -9.05
CA GLN A 234 1.30 10.61 -9.45
C GLN A 234 0.25 9.58 -9.02
N VAL A 235 0.41 9.06 -7.80
CA VAL A 235 -0.53 8.09 -7.21
C VAL A 235 -1.14 8.64 -5.94
N PRO A 236 -2.43 8.34 -5.70
CA PRO A 236 -3.15 8.81 -4.52
C PRO A 236 -2.97 7.87 -3.31
N PHE A 237 -1.74 7.41 -3.08
CA PHE A 237 -1.38 6.64 -1.90
C PHE A 237 0.06 6.89 -1.49
N ARG A 238 0.37 6.64 -0.22
CA ARG A 238 1.75 6.60 0.28
C ARG A 238 1.94 5.45 1.26
N VAL A 239 3.19 5.03 1.41
CA VAL A 239 3.58 4.06 2.43
C VAL A 239 4.47 4.80 3.42
N LEU A 240 4.21 4.60 4.70
CA LEU A 240 5.03 5.04 5.82
C LEU A 240 5.64 3.78 6.45
N PRO A 241 6.81 3.32 5.97
CA PRO A 241 7.42 2.12 6.49
C PRO A 241 7.72 2.28 7.98
N CYS A 242 7.22 1.34 8.77
CA CYS A 242 7.62 1.12 10.16
C CYS A 242 7.24 2.26 11.11
N ALA A 243 6.28 3.09 10.71
CA ALA A 243 5.79 4.22 11.50
C ALA A 243 5.25 3.80 12.88
N LEU A 244 4.76 2.57 12.99
CA LEU A 244 4.16 1.99 14.20
C LEU A 244 4.83 0.67 14.61
N GLN A 245 6.15 0.58 14.52
CA GLN A 245 6.90 -0.68 14.71
C GLN A 245 6.84 -1.27 16.13
N ASP A 246 6.52 -0.44 17.12
CA ASP A 246 6.39 -0.83 18.53
C ASP A 246 5.14 -1.67 18.80
N LEU A 247 4.17 -1.68 17.88
CA LEU A 247 2.98 -2.50 17.99
C LEU A 247 3.34 -3.99 17.98
N ARG A 248 2.76 -4.75 18.91
CA ARG A 248 3.03 -6.16 19.10
C ARG A 248 1.81 -6.97 18.68
N LEU A 249 1.98 -7.85 17.70
CA LEU A 249 0.90 -8.74 17.25
C LEU A 249 0.20 -9.51 18.39
N PRO A 250 0.89 -10.09 19.39
CA PRO A 250 0.24 -10.82 20.48
C PRO A 250 -0.81 -9.98 21.24
N ASP A 251 -0.51 -8.72 21.53
CA ASP A 251 -1.40 -7.82 22.27
C ASP A 251 -2.72 -7.60 21.49
N PHE A 252 -2.63 -7.44 20.17
CA PHE A 252 -3.81 -7.32 19.30
C PHE A 252 -4.55 -8.64 19.10
N LEU A 253 -3.85 -9.78 19.11
CA LEU A 253 -4.52 -11.09 19.04
C LEU A 253 -5.32 -11.38 20.32
N GLU A 254 -4.78 -11.01 21.48
CA GLU A 254 -5.48 -11.13 22.76
C GLU A 254 -6.70 -10.20 22.82
N GLU A 255 -6.53 -8.93 22.44
CA GLU A 255 -7.61 -7.94 22.45
C GLU A 255 -8.73 -8.26 21.42
N LEU A 256 -8.36 -8.54 20.18
CA LEU A 256 -9.31 -8.62 19.06
C LEU A 256 -9.82 -10.05 18.82
N GLY A 257 -8.99 -11.06 19.07
CA GLY A 257 -9.27 -12.47 18.76
C GLY A 257 -10.66 -12.95 19.20
N PRO A 258 -11.12 -12.65 20.44
CA PRO A 258 -12.44 -13.07 20.91
C PRO A 258 -13.61 -12.52 20.10
N ALA A 259 -13.44 -11.43 19.35
CA ALA A 259 -14.50 -10.80 18.56
C ALA A 259 -14.45 -11.13 17.06
N LEU A 260 -13.31 -11.63 16.54
CA LEU A 260 -13.17 -11.92 15.11
C LEU A 260 -13.91 -13.19 14.70
N ARG A 261 -14.55 -13.16 13.52
CA ARG A 261 -15.34 -14.28 12.98
C ARG A 261 -15.01 -14.49 11.50
N ARG A 262 -15.25 -15.68 10.97
CA ARG A 262 -15.31 -15.87 9.52
C ARG A 262 -16.69 -15.46 9.05
N ASP A 263 -16.77 -14.34 8.36
CA ASP A 263 -18.02 -13.86 7.81
C ASP A 263 -18.35 -14.57 6.50
N VAL A 264 -19.63 -14.55 6.14
CA VAL A 264 -20.10 -15.00 4.83
C VAL A 264 -20.25 -13.78 3.92
N ILE A 265 -19.58 -13.80 2.78
CA ILE A 265 -19.75 -12.82 1.71
C ILE A 265 -20.61 -13.40 0.60
N TYR A 266 -21.27 -12.51 -0.14
CA TYR A 266 -22.14 -12.87 -1.24
C TYR A 266 -21.53 -12.39 -2.56
N LEU A 267 -21.22 -13.34 -3.43
CA LEU A 267 -20.67 -13.13 -4.75
C LEU A 267 -21.79 -13.24 -5.80
N ASP A 268 -21.49 -12.83 -7.03
CA ASP A 268 -22.38 -13.00 -8.18
C ASP A 268 -23.76 -12.32 -7.96
N GLY A 269 -23.75 -11.13 -7.36
CA GLY A 269 -24.96 -10.36 -7.07
C GLY A 269 -25.88 -10.98 -6.01
N GLY A 270 -25.34 -11.87 -5.16
CA GLY A 270 -26.12 -12.56 -4.12
C GLY A 270 -26.32 -14.05 -4.38
N ALA A 271 -26.02 -14.54 -5.59
CA ALA A 271 -26.30 -15.92 -5.98
C ALA A 271 -25.40 -16.96 -5.29
N ARG A 272 -24.24 -16.55 -4.76
CA ARG A 272 -23.28 -17.46 -4.15
C ARG A 272 -22.74 -16.94 -2.83
N ALA A 273 -23.08 -17.64 -1.74
CA ALA A 273 -22.53 -17.40 -0.42
C ALA A 273 -21.19 -18.13 -0.24
N VAL A 274 -20.16 -17.42 0.22
CA VAL A 274 -18.82 -17.96 0.47
C VAL A 274 -18.31 -17.47 1.82
N GLU A 275 -17.85 -18.39 2.66
CA GLU A 275 -17.17 -18.03 3.91
C GLU A 275 -15.78 -17.45 3.61
N GLU A 276 -15.46 -16.34 4.25
CA GLU A 276 -14.18 -15.70 4.10
C GLU A 276 -13.07 -16.54 4.75
N ALA A 277 -11.96 -16.71 4.03
CA ALA A 277 -10.82 -17.47 4.54
C ALA A 277 -10.08 -16.75 5.69
N ARG A 278 -10.24 -15.42 5.81
CA ARG A 278 -9.71 -14.60 6.90
C ARG A 278 -10.79 -14.37 7.96
N LEU A 279 -10.39 -14.14 9.20
CA LEU A 279 -11.32 -13.65 10.21
C LEU A 279 -11.43 -12.13 10.10
N THR A 280 -12.62 -11.62 10.31
CA THR A 280 -12.96 -10.20 10.21
C THR A 280 -13.65 -9.71 11.46
N GLY A 281 -13.53 -8.41 11.72
CA GLY A 281 -14.21 -7.71 12.81
C GLY A 281 -14.39 -6.24 12.46
N TRP A 282 -15.38 -5.59 13.07
CA TRP A 282 -15.70 -4.19 12.82
C TRP A 282 -15.91 -3.45 14.14
N GLN A 283 -15.28 -2.29 14.27
CA GLN A 283 -15.43 -1.40 15.42
C GLN A 283 -15.66 0.03 14.93
N SER A 284 -16.44 0.81 15.67
CA SER A 284 -16.75 2.20 15.34
C SER A 284 -17.09 2.98 16.60
N ASP A 285 -16.43 4.12 16.81
CA ASP A 285 -16.72 5.01 17.96
C ASP A 285 -18.07 5.71 17.82
N ILE A 286 -18.52 5.91 16.57
CA ILE A 286 -19.80 6.57 16.27
C ILE A 286 -20.95 5.57 16.15
N GLY A 287 -20.69 4.28 16.32
CA GLY A 287 -21.70 3.23 16.16
C GLY A 287 -22.09 2.98 14.70
N ALA A 288 -21.26 3.39 13.73
CA ALA A 288 -21.55 3.20 12.32
C ALA A 288 -21.45 1.74 11.91
N THR A 289 -22.42 1.29 11.11
CA THR A 289 -22.39 -0.04 10.49
C THR A 289 -21.61 -0.01 9.18
N PHE A 290 -20.82 -1.06 8.92
CA PHE A 290 -20.11 -1.22 7.66
C PHE A 290 -20.74 -2.30 6.78
N LYS A 291 -20.99 -1.96 5.52
CA LYS A 291 -21.53 -2.86 4.52
C LYS A 291 -20.47 -3.12 3.48
N TYR A 292 -20.29 -4.36 3.03
CA TYR A 292 -19.51 -4.66 1.82
C TYR A 292 -19.77 -6.08 1.35
N SER A 293 -19.59 -6.35 0.05
CA SER A 293 -19.74 -7.69 -0.53
C SER A 293 -21.02 -8.42 -0.11
N GLY A 294 -22.13 -7.67 -0.01
CA GLY A 294 -23.45 -8.17 0.40
C GLY A 294 -23.61 -8.49 1.89
N LYS A 295 -22.61 -8.26 2.74
CA LYS A 295 -22.72 -8.41 4.19
C LYS A 295 -22.75 -7.07 4.92
N GLU A 296 -23.29 -7.12 6.14
CA GLU A 296 -23.42 -5.99 7.06
C GLU A 296 -22.75 -6.34 8.39
N MET A 297 -21.89 -5.46 8.87
CA MET A 297 -21.10 -5.63 10.09
C MET A 297 -21.47 -4.52 11.07
N ALA A 298 -22.31 -4.85 12.05
CA ALA A 298 -22.62 -3.96 13.16
C ALA A 298 -21.36 -3.82 14.05
N PRO A 299 -21.07 -2.61 14.57
CA PRO A 299 -19.90 -2.41 15.43
C PRO A 299 -20.10 -3.10 16.77
N LEU A 300 -18.98 -3.49 17.40
CA LEU A 300 -18.99 -3.93 18.78
C LEU A 300 -19.52 -2.81 19.70
N ALA A 301 -20.29 -3.18 20.72
CA ALA A 301 -20.68 -2.24 21.76
C ALA A 301 -19.42 -1.74 22.50
N GLY A 302 -19.30 -0.42 22.68
CA GLY A 302 -18.17 0.20 23.41
C GLY A 302 -17.12 0.88 22.55
N GLY A 303 -17.29 0.97 21.22
CA GLY A 303 -16.40 1.73 20.34
C GLY A 303 -15.13 0.98 19.93
N LEU A 304 -14.07 1.73 19.61
CA LEU A 304 -12.75 1.16 19.35
C LEU A 304 -12.12 0.61 20.62
N THR A 305 -11.53 -0.58 20.54
CA THR A 305 -10.81 -1.18 21.68
C THR A 305 -9.51 -0.44 22.00
N PRO A 306 -8.96 -0.54 23.23
CA PRO A 306 -7.86 0.33 23.67
C PRO A 306 -6.62 0.36 22.75
N HIS A 307 -6.12 -0.80 22.30
CA HIS A 307 -4.96 -0.82 21.40
C HIS A 307 -5.30 -0.23 20.03
N VAL A 308 -6.51 -0.46 19.53
CA VAL A 308 -7.00 0.12 18.26
C VAL A 308 -7.16 1.64 18.35
N ALA A 309 -7.75 2.15 19.43
CA ALA A 309 -7.90 3.59 19.67
C ALA A 309 -6.53 4.30 19.75
N ALA A 310 -5.55 3.69 20.44
CA ALA A 310 -4.19 4.21 20.48
C ALA A 310 -3.52 4.27 19.09
N VAL A 311 -3.83 3.31 18.21
CA VAL A 311 -3.37 3.35 16.81
C VAL A 311 -4.08 4.46 16.04
N ARG A 312 -5.40 4.63 16.18
CA ARG A 312 -6.15 5.75 15.58
C ARG A 312 -5.53 7.10 15.92
N ASP A 313 -5.23 7.33 17.21
CA ASP A 313 -4.70 8.63 17.66
C ASP A 313 -3.31 8.91 17.08
N ARG A 314 -2.48 7.88 16.96
CA ARG A 314 -1.18 7.99 16.28
C ARG A 314 -1.33 8.23 14.78
N LEU A 315 -2.36 7.66 14.15
CA LEU A 315 -2.66 7.93 12.75
C LEU A 315 -3.11 9.37 12.53
N LEU A 316 -3.92 9.96 13.41
CA LEU A 316 -4.29 11.38 13.34
C LEU A 316 -3.03 12.27 13.26
N LEU A 317 -2.05 12.01 14.11
CA LEU A 317 -0.81 12.78 14.11
C LEU A 317 0.05 12.49 12.86
N LEU A 318 0.11 11.23 12.39
CA LEU A 318 0.89 10.82 11.21
C LEU A 318 0.31 11.34 9.89
N THR A 319 -1.02 11.33 9.77
CA THR A 319 -1.72 11.56 8.50
C THR A 319 -2.51 12.87 8.49
N GLY A 320 -2.77 13.48 9.65
CA GLY A 320 -3.70 14.60 9.80
C GLY A 320 -5.16 14.23 9.57
N GLN A 321 -5.49 12.94 9.61
CA GLN A 321 -6.83 12.46 9.35
C GLN A 321 -7.34 11.74 10.60
N HIS A 322 -8.49 12.17 11.10
CA HIS A 322 -9.20 11.44 12.13
C HIS A 322 -9.99 10.28 11.50
N TYR A 323 -9.90 9.10 12.09
CA TYR A 323 -10.66 7.91 11.68
C TYR A 323 -11.60 7.49 12.81
N ASP A 324 -12.87 7.25 12.51
CA ASP A 324 -13.89 6.91 13.53
C ASP A 324 -14.20 5.41 13.59
N SER A 325 -13.71 4.64 12.63
CA SER A 325 -14.06 3.23 12.48
C SER A 325 -12.90 2.41 11.91
N VAL A 326 -12.91 1.09 12.16
CA VAL A 326 -11.89 0.16 11.65
C VAL A 326 -12.48 -1.17 11.22
N LEU A 327 -12.05 -1.65 10.05
CA LEU A 327 -12.19 -3.05 9.65
C LEU A 327 -10.92 -3.81 10.02
N VAL A 328 -11.08 -4.80 10.89
CA VAL A 328 -10.02 -5.72 11.29
C VAL A 328 -10.03 -6.93 10.37
N ASN A 329 -8.86 -7.32 9.87
CA ASN A 329 -8.67 -8.54 9.10
C ASN A 329 -7.52 -9.37 9.71
N LEU A 330 -7.79 -10.58 10.17
CA LEU A 330 -6.78 -11.54 10.62
C LEU A 330 -6.56 -12.62 9.55
N TYR A 331 -5.38 -12.58 8.95
CA TYR A 331 -4.84 -13.62 8.09
C TYR A 331 -4.03 -14.57 8.97
N GLU A 332 -4.53 -15.78 9.21
CA GLU A 332 -3.88 -16.75 10.10
C GLU A 332 -2.53 -17.25 9.56
N ASP A 333 -2.42 -17.35 8.24
CA ASP A 333 -1.22 -17.78 7.52
C ASP A 333 -1.10 -17.10 6.14
N GLY A 334 -0.18 -17.55 5.29
CA GLY A 334 0.01 -17.02 3.94
C GLY A 334 -0.90 -17.62 2.87
N LYS A 335 -1.83 -18.52 3.20
CA LYS A 335 -2.72 -19.16 2.20
C LYS A 335 -3.90 -18.27 1.86
N CYS A 336 -4.25 -17.36 2.76
CA CYS A 336 -5.27 -16.35 2.55
C CYS A 336 -4.63 -15.06 2.00
N GLY A 337 -5.32 -14.44 1.05
CA GLY A 337 -5.02 -13.11 0.53
C GLY A 337 -6.31 -12.38 0.22
N MET A 338 -6.17 -11.22 -0.42
CA MET A 338 -7.30 -10.41 -0.89
C MET A 338 -7.10 -10.15 -2.37
N ARG A 339 -8.14 -10.35 -3.19
CA ARG A 339 -8.06 -10.09 -4.63
C ARG A 339 -7.97 -8.59 -4.90
N TYR A 340 -7.64 -8.22 -6.14
CA TYR A 340 -7.71 -6.83 -6.56
C TYR A 340 -9.13 -6.30 -6.38
N HIS A 341 -9.26 -5.21 -5.63
CA HIS A 341 -10.51 -4.53 -5.34
C HIS A 341 -10.23 -3.05 -5.04
N VAL A 342 -11.28 -2.24 -5.03
CA VAL A 342 -11.28 -0.93 -4.39
C VAL A 342 -12.08 -1.02 -3.11
N ASP A 343 -11.76 -0.20 -2.13
CA ASP A 343 -12.58 -0.11 -0.92
C ASP A 343 -13.91 0.56 -1.27
N PRO A 344 -15.04 0.00 -0.84
CA PRO A 344 -16.31 0.60 -1.17
C PRO A 344 -16.62 1.77 -0.25
N LEU A 345 -16.99 2.91 -0.86
CA LEU A 345 -17.30 4.15 -0.15
C LEU A 345 -18.81 4.34 0.14
N TYR A 346 -19.67 3.88 -0.77
CA TYR A 346 -21.15 3.97 -0.68
C TYR A 346 -21.70 5.36 -0.31
N ASP A 347 -21.03 6.44 -0.73
CA ASP A 347 -21.37 7.82 -0.37
C ASP A 347 -21.50 8.07 1.15
N ALA A 348 -20.95 7.17 1.97
CA ALA A 348 -21.02 7.21 3.42
C ALA A 348 -19.62 7.34 4.05
N TRP A 349 -18.58 6.87 3.37
CA TRP A 349 -17.20 6.90 3.84
C TRP A 349 -16.37 7.88 3.02
N THR A 350 -15.45 8.60 3.68
CA THR A 350 -14.46 9.42 2.98
C THR A 350 -13.50 8.51 2.19
N PRO A 351 -12.86 9.02 1.12
CA PRO A 351 -11.88 8.24 0.37
C PRO A 351 -10.59 7.96 1.15
N ASN A 352 -10.36 8.71 2.24
CA ASN A 352 -9.15 8.60 3.04
C ASN A 352 -9.23 7.37 3.95
N THR A 353 -8.23 6.50 3.83
CA THR A 353 -8.10 5.30 4.66
C THR A 353 -6.65 5.02 4.97
N ALA A 354 -6.40 4.51 6.17
CA ALA A 354 -5.08 4.06 6.59
C ALA A 354 -5.12 2.57 6.94
N VAL A 355 -4.21 1.81 6.35
CA VAL A 355 -4.03 0.38 6.61
C VAL A 355 -2.78 0.16 7.43
N VAL A 356 -2.95 -0.23 8.69
CA VAL A 356 -1.84 -0.63 9.57
C VAL A 356 -1.66 -2.13 9.50
N SER A 357 -0.42 -2.57 9.26
CA SER A 357 -0.07 -3.99 9.19
C SER A 357 0.65 -4.44 10.46
N LEU A 358 0.23 -5.54 11.07
CA LEU A 358 0.89 -6.17 12.22
C LEU A 358 1.24 -7.63 11.92
N GLY A 359 2.39 -8.08 12.42
CA GLY A 359 2.81 -9.47 12.26
C GLY A 359 3.56 -9.74 10.96
N ALA A 360 3.27 -10.88 10.35
CA ALA A 360 4.03 -11.41 9.22
C ALA A 360 3.87 -10.55 7.96
N THR A 361 4.98 -10.37 7.25
CA THR A 361 5.03 -9.60 6.00
C THR A 361 4.14 -10.20 4.91
N ARG A 362 3.48 -9.36 4.12
CA ARG A 362 2.72 -9.74 2.91
C ARG A 362 3.01 -8.78 1.76
N GLN A 363 2.88 -9.26 0.53
CA GLN A 363 2.92 -8.38 -0.64
C GLN A 363 1.58 -7.65 -0.80
N PHE A 364 1.60 -6.34 -0.54
CA PHE A 364 0.52 -5.41 -0.85
C PHE A 364 0.78 -4.83 -2.25
N VAL A 365 -0.18 -4.93 -3.15
CA VAL A 365 0.01 -4.51 -4.55
C VAL A 365 -1.12 -3.60 -4.98
N PHE A 366 -0.77 -2.40 -5.44
CA PHE A 366 -1.65 -1.52 -6.20
C PHE A 366 -1.52 -1.79 -7.69
N ARG A 367 -2.61 -1.65 -8.43
CA ARG A 367 -2.61 -1.57 -9.89
C ARG A 367 -3.61 -0.53 -10.37
N ASP A 368 -3.33 0.08 -11.51
CA ASP A 368 -4.29 0.93 -12.20
C ASP A 368 -5.45 0.07 -12.76
N ALA A 369 -6.69 0.48 -12.52
CA ALA A 369 -7.87 -0.23 -13.01
C ALA A 369 -8.03 -0.13 -14.54
N ALA A 370 -7.54 0.95 -15.15
CA ALA A 370 -7.54 1.15 -16.60
C ALA A 370 -6.32 0.48 -17.29
N ASP A 371 -5.19 0.34 -16.59
CA ASP A 371 -4.01 -0.37 -17.06
C ASP A 371 -3.44 -1.33 -16.00
N HIS A 372 -3.85 -2.60 -16.08
CA HIS A 372 -3.38 -3.64 -15.15
C HIS A 372 -1.86 -3.94 -15.22
N ALA A 373 -1.14 -3.46 -16.23
CA ALA A 373 0.32 -3.56 -16.28
C ALA A 373 0.99 -2.53 -15.36
N CYS A 374 0.33 -1.39 -15.13
CA CYS A 374 0.77 -0.38 -14.19
C CYS A 374 0.51 -0.84 -12.75
N ARG A 375 1.59 -1.12 -12.01
CA ARG A 375 1.53 -1.67 -10.65
C ARG A 375 2.63 -1.14 -9.74
N TRP A 376 2.35 -1.15 -8.44
CA TRP A 376 3.29 -0.87 -7.37
C TRP A 376 3.17 -1.96 -6.32
N SER A 377 4.30 -2.56 -5.93
CA SER A 377 4.35 -3.65 -4.96
C SER A 377 5.16 -3.22 -3.75
N TYR A 378 4.63 -3.46 -2.56
CA TYR A 378 5.32 -3.19 -1.32
C TYR A 378 5.14 -4.35 -0.32
N PRO A 379 6.23 -4.87 0.30
CA PRO A 379 6.16 -5.89 1.34
C PRO A 379 5.74 -5.28 2.69
N VAL A 380 4.43 -5.08 2.89
CA VAL A 380 3.91 -4.57 4.18
C VAL A 380 4.28 -5.49 5.33
N SER A 381 4.97 -4.93 6.31
CA SER A 381 5.50 -5.62 7.49
C SER A 381 4.92 -5.01 8.77
N ASN A 382 5.27 -5.58 9.93
CA ASN A 382 4.81 -5.09 11.22
C ASN A 382 5.10 -3.58 11.41
N GLY A 383 4.06 -2.81 11.69
CA GLY A 383 4.12 -1.38 11.93
C GLY A 383 4.12 -0.51 10.68
N ASP A 384 4.06 -1.08 9.48
CA ASP A 384 3.91 -0.31 8.25
C ASP A 384 2.49 0.25 8.14
N VAL A 385 2.39 1.50 7.70
CA VAL A 385 1.12 2.17 7.40
C VAL A 385 1.05 2.44 5.90
N VAL A 386 -0.03 2.01 5.26
CA VAL A 386 -0.37 2.38 3.88
C VAL A 386 -1.55 3.34 3.94
N GLU A 387 -1.35 4.57 3.50
CA GLU A 387 -2.42 5.57 3.43
C GLU A 387 -2.89 5.71 1.99
N MET A 388 -4.20 5.62 1.78
CA MET A 388 -4.87 5.85 0.51
C MET A 388 -5.78 7.06 0.68
N PHE A 389 -5.74 7.98 -0.28
CA PHE A 389 -6.46 9.26 -0.21
C PHE A 389 -7.01 9.65 -1.59
N GLY A 390 -7.69 10.79 -1.71
CA GLY A 390 -8.11 11.33 -3.02
C GLY A 390 -8.86 10.33 -3.91
N ASP A 391 -8.43 10.17 -5.16
CA ASP A 391 -9.06 9.31 -6.17
C ASP A 391 -8.57 7.84 -6.10
N CYS A 392 -7.95 7.40 -5.01
CA CYS A 392 -7.39 6.05 -4.89
C CYS A 392 -8.44 4.96 -5.07
N GLN A 393 -9.57 5.08 -4.37
CA GLN A 393 -10.65 4.07 -4.43
C GLN A 393 -11.47 4.15 -5.72
N GLU A 394 -11.17 5.11 -6.61
CA GLU A 394 -11.78 5.21 -7.93
C GLU A 394 -10.86 4.62 -9.02
N ARG A 395 -9.55 4.88 -8.93
CA ARG A 395 -8.58 4.52 -9.97
C ARG A 395 -7.76 3.27 -9.68
N LEU A 396 -7.42 3.02 -8.42
CA LEU A 396 -6.42 2.01 -8.07
C LEU A 396 -7.05 0.83 -7.34
N GLN A 397 -6.94 -0.33 -7.96
CA GLN A 397 -7.25 -1.58 -7.26
C GLN A 397 -6.06 -2.02 -6.44
N HIS A 398 -6.31 -2.53 -5.24
CA HIS A 398 -5.29 -3.07 -4.37
C HIS A 398 -5.59 -4.52 -3.96
N CYS A 399 -4.53 -5.26 -3.60
CA CYS A 399 -4.63 -6.67 -3.24
C CYS A 399 -3.57 -7.06 -2.21
N ILE A 400 -3.84 -8.14 -1.48
CA ILE A 400 -2.85 -8.87 -0.67
C ILE A 400 -2.59 -10.19 -1.35
N LYS A 401 -1.35 -10.44 -1.79
CA LYS A 401 -1.00 -11.72 -2.43
C LYS A 401 -1.00 -12.86 -1.41
N VAL A 402 -1.38 -14.05 -1.89
CA VAL A 402 -1.06 -15.29 -1.20
C VAL A 402 0.43 -15.56 -1.29
N GLU A 403 1.02 -16.08 -0.22
CA GLU A 403 2.44 -16.36 -0.16
C GLU A 403 2.78 -17.68 -0.83
N ARG A 404 3.81 -17.70 -1.68
CA ARG A 404 4.25 -18.92 -2.37
C ARG A 404 4.65 -20.03 -1.38
N ARG A 405 5.20 -19.63 -0.22
CA ARG A 405 5.50 -20.50 0.92
C ARG A 405 4.55 -20.19 2.08
N ALA A 406 3.25 -20.32 1.80
CA ALA A 406 2.18 -19.91 2.70
C ALA A 406 2.25 -20.43 4.14
N ARG A 407 2.83 -21.62 4.37
CA ARG A 407 2.97 -22.21 5.71
C ARG A 407 4.10 -21.58 6.54
N ASP A 408 5.05 -20.94 5.87
CA ASP A 408 6.19 -20.27 6.52
C ASP A 408 5.84 -18.82 6.89
N ALA A 409 4.71 -18.32 6.38
CA ALA A 409 4.19 -17.00 6.67
C ALA A 409 3.27 -17.08 7.89
N GLY A 410 3.70 -16.48 9.00
CA GLY A 410 2.93 -16.40 10.25
C GLY A 410 1.67 -15.52 10.15
N PRO A 411 0.95 -15.32 11.27
CA PRO A 411 -0.26 -14.52 11.30
C PRO A 411 0.00 -13.03 10.99
N ARG A 412 -0.97 -12.38 10.35
CA ARG A 412 -0.99 -10.94 10.06
C ARG A 412 -2.35 -10.34 10.42
N ILE A 413 -2.35 -9.24 11.16
CA ILE A 413 -3.52 -8.37 11.31
C ILE A 413 -3.39 -7.17 10.36
N SER A 414 -4.48 -6.83 9.68
CA SER A 414 -4.66 -5.58 8.96
C SER A 414 -5.75 -4.78 9.65
N LEU A 415 -5.41 -3.57 10.12
CA LEU A 415 -6.38 -2.60 10.62
C LEU A 415 -6.63 -1.58 9.52
N VAL A 416 -7.83 -1.59 8.93
CA VAL A 416 -8.23 -0.69 7.85
C VAL A 416 -9.11 0.40 8.44
N PHE A 417 -8.51 1.54 8.76
CA PHE A 417 -9.17 2.68 9.37
C PHE A 417 -9.97 3.46 8.33
N LYS A 418 -11.16 3.91 8.73
CA LYS A 418 -12.13 4.62 7.90
C LYS A 418 -12.71 5.79 8.67
N GLN A 419 -13.15 6.80 7.92
CA GLN A 419 -13.85 7.95 8.45
C GLN A 419 -15.20 8.07 7.73
N ARG A 420 -16.27 8.22 8.49
CA ARG A 420 -17.59 8.47 7.96
C ARG A 420 -17.70 9.94 7.55
N ILE A 421 -18.41 10.19 6.44
CA ILE A 421 -18.69 11.56 6.00
C ILE A 421 -19.56 12.23 7.05
N ARG A 422 -19.10 13.38 7.55
CA ARG A 422 -19.83 14.23 8.48
C ARG A 422 -20.41 15.43 7.73
N HIS A 423 -21.71 15.67 7.89
CA HIS A 423 -22.41 16.81 7.31
C HIS A 423 -22.22 18.08 8.15
N ALA A 424 -22.51 19.24 7.57
CA ALA A 424 -22.35 20.54 8.22
C ALA A 424 -23.23 20.72 9.47
N ASP A 425 -24.34 20.00 9.55
CA ASP A 425 -25.23 19.97 10.71
C ASP A 425 -24.75 19.04 11.84
N GLY A 426 -23.57 18.40 11.66
CA GLY A 426 -22.96 17.49 12.62
C GLY A 426 -23.43 16.04 12.50
N SER A 427 -24.41 15.74 11.64
CA SER A 427 -24.87 14.37 11.38
C SER A 427 -23.88 13.57 10.52
N TYR A 428 -24.00 12.25 10.54
CA TYR A 428 -23.17 11.35 9.75
C TYR A 428 -23.96 10.77 8.58
N ALA A 429 -23.34 10.71 7.41
CA ALA A 429 -23.97 10.16 6.21
C ALA A 429 -24.43 8.72 6.46
N GLY A 430 -25.69 8.41 6.20
CA GLY A 430 -26.24 7.06 6.31
C GLY A 430 -26.31 6.49 7.74
N MET A 431 -26.46 7.35 8.75
CA MET A 431 -26.71 7.00 10.15
C MET A 431 -28.03 7.56 10.67
#